data_AF-A0A8H7VXK3-F1
#
_entry.id   AF-A0A8H7VXK3-F1
#
_cell.length_a   1.000
_cell.length_b   1.000
_cell.length_c   1.000
_cell.angle_alpha   90.00
_cell.angle_beta   90.00
_cell.angle_gamma   90.00
#
_symmetry.space_group_name_H-M   'P 1'
#
loop_
_entity.id
_entity.type
_entity.pdbx_description
1 polymer ?
#
loop_
_entity_poly.entity_id
_entity_poly.type
_entity_poly.pdbx_seq_one_letter_code
_entity_poly.pdbx_strand_id
1 'polypeptide(L)'
;MLPSSIVRPLAAAFPGAQNVGSGQYTVPCSAMNQTGFVDFGFGEKIIRVPWKEFVWFVEPGLCALGLMEGGEGTHILGDTFLRAAFVVYDQDNQNLHLAESADCGSNLVAIGRGKDAVPSVTGDCSAPSFPDMPIVTPAPTTSFAMTMGKMTTSVVKSVSVSAVP
;
A
#
# COMPACT_ATOMS: atom_id res chain seq x y z
N MET A 1 -1.60 -0.56 6.71
CA MET A 1 -2.99 -0.11 6.86
C MET A 1 -3.41 0.61 5.59
N LEU A 2 -4.45 0.10 4.92
CA LEU A 2 -4.94 0.61 3.63
C LEU A 2 -6.49 0.57 3.62
N PRO A 3 -7.17 1.26 2.70
CA PRO A 3 -8.62 1.20 2.59
C PRO A 3 -9.13 -0.24 2.45
N SER A 4 -10.31 -0.51 2.99
CA SER A 4 -10.99 -1.81 2.88
C SER A 4 -11.12 -2.31 1.44
N SER A 5 -11.30 -1.39 0.48
CA SER A 5 -11.39 -1.70 -0.95
C SER A 5 -10.11 -2.34 -1.53
N ILE A 6 -8.96 -2.11 -0.91
CA ILE A 6 -7.67 -2.71 -1.30
C ILE A 6 -7.37 -3.93 -0.42
N VAL A 7 -7.59 -3.82 0.90
CA VAL A 7 -7.22 -4.87 1.86
C VAL A 7 -8.05 -6.13 1.67
N ARG A 8 -9.37 -6.01 1.47
CA ARG A 8 -10.26 -7.17 1.32
C ARG A 8 -9.89 -8.07 0.15
N PRO A 9 -9.74 -7.57 -1.10
CA PRO A 9 -9.35 -8.44 -2.21
C PRO A 9 -7.93 -9.01 -2.02
N LEU A 10 -7.01 -8.25 -1.42
CA LEU A 10 -5.66 -8.74 -1.17
C LEU A 10 -5.63 -9.85 -0.11
N ALA A 11 -6.37 -9.69 0.99
CA ALA A 11 -6.52 -10.72 2.02
C ALA A 11 -7.17 -11.99 1.45
N ALA A 12 -8.15 -11.86 0.56
CA ALA A 12 -8.81 -12.98 -0.10
C ALA A 12 -7.87 -13.80 -1.02
N ALA A 13 -6.73 -13.24 -1.43
CA ALA A 13 -5.70 -13.95 -2.19
C ALA A 13 -4.85 -14.89 -1.33
N PHE A 14 -4.96 -14.83 0.00
CA PHE A 14 -4.35 -15.80 0.92
C PHE A 14 -5.36 -16.90 1.28
N PRO A 15 -5.10 -18.16 0.91
CA PRO A 15 -5.97 -19.28 1.26
C PRO A 15 -6.18 -19.40 2.77
N GLY A 16 -7.44 -19.46 3.20
CA GLY A 16 -7.79 -19.58 4.61
C GLY A 16 -7.75 -18.26 5.40
N ALA A 17 -7.64 -17.11 4.72
CA ALA A 17 -7.76 -15.81 5.38
C ALA A 17 -9.12 -15.63 6.06
N GLN A 18 -9.09 -15.21 7.32
CA GLN A 18 -10.29 -14.93 8.12
C GLN A 18 -10.20 -13.54 8.71
N ASN A 19 -11.26 -12.74 8.54
CA ASN A 19 -11.36 -11.45 9.23
C ASN A 19 -11.69 -11.70 10.70
N VAL A 20 -10.82 -11.24 11.61
CA VAL A 20 -10.96 -11.43 13.06
C VAL A 20 -11.49 -10.19 13.78
N GLY A 21 -12.05 -9.24 13.03
CA GLY A 21 -12.52 -7.96 13.54
C GLY A 21 -11.44 -6.90 13.56
N SER A 22 -11.86 -5.64 13.81
CA SER A 22 -10.97 -4.47 13.85
C SER A 22 -10.12 -4.28 12.57
N GLY A 23 -10.60 -4.78 11.43
CA GLY A 23 -9.89 -4.71 10.15
C GLY A 23 -8.69 -5.65 10.00
N GLN A 24 -8.50 -6.60 10.92
CA GLN A 24 -7.38 -7.54 10.93
C GLN A 24 -7.76 -8.90 10.36
N TYR A 25 -6.75 -9.64 9.90
CA TYR A 25 -6.92 -10.95 9.30
C TYR A 25 -5.94 -11.96 9.89
N THR A 26 -6.39 -13.21 10.01
CA THR A 26 -5.54 -14.37 10.29
C THR A 26 -5.53 -15.34 9.11
N VAL A 27 -4.49 -16.15 9.01
CA VAL A 27 -4.30 -17.19 8.00
C VAL A 27 -3.63 -18.42 8.63
N PRO A 28 -3.75 -19.62 8.03
CA PRO A 28 -2.88 -20.74 8.37
C PRO A 28 -1.40 -20.37 8.13
N CYS A 29 -0.50 -20.76 9.02
CA CYS A 29 0.93 -20.45 8.86
C CYS A 29 1.58 -21.10 7.62
N SER A 30 0.92 -22.06 6.96
CA SER A 30 1.33 -22.56 5.64
C SER A 30 1.34 -21.46 4.57
N ALA A 31 0.66 -20.34 4.77
CA ALA A 31 0.72 -19.17 3.90
C ALA A 31 2.14 -18.58 3.77
N MET A 32 3.05 -18.84 4.72
CA MET A 32 4.46 -18.45 4.60
C MET A 32 5.17 -19.08 3.41
N ASN A 33 4.67 -20.21 2.91
CA ASN A 33 5.25 -20.92 1.77
C ASN A 33 4.70 -20.41 0.42
N GLN A 34 3.79 -19.44 0.43
CA GLN A 34 3.23 -18.88 -0.80
C GLN A 34 4.30 -18.09 -1.56
N THR A 35 4.47 -18.42 -2.84
CA THR A 35 5.41 -17.76 -3.74
C THR A 35 4.74 -16.63 -4.50
N GLY A 36 5.48 -15.56 -4.80
CA GLY A 36 5.00 -14.39 -5.52
C GLY A 36 5.11 -13.12 -4.68
N PHE A 37 4.56 -12.02 -5.21
CA PHE A 37 4.78 -10.68 -4.69
C PHE A 37 3.50 -9.84 -4.75
N VAL A 38 3.47 -8.79 -3.92
CA VAL A 38 2.58 -7.64 -4.05
C VAL A 38 3.44 -6.47 -4.50
N ASP A 39 3.10 -5.90 -5.66
CA ASP A 39 3.83 -4.78 -6.25
C ASP A 39 3.27 -3.45 -5.74
N PHE A 40 4.14 -2.62 -5.15
CA PHE A 40 3.83 -1.25 -4.74
C PHE A 40 4.48 -0.27 -5.73
N GLY A 41 3.64 0.44 -6.49
CA GLY A 41 4.08 1.41 -7.49
C GLY A 41 4.22 2.84 -6.94
N PHE A 42 5.34 3.48 -7.26
CA PHE A 42 5.67 4.88 -6.97
C PHE A 42 6.20 5.54 -8.26
N GLY A 43 5.28 5.89 -9.17
CA GLY A 43 5.64 6.33 -10.52
C GLY A 43 6.26 5.17 -11.32
N GLU A 44 7.47 5.35 -11.82
CA GLU A 44 8.22 4.31 -12.55
C GLU A 44 8.89 3.29 -11.61
N LYS A 45 8.95 3.57 -10.30
CA LYS A 45 9.56 2.69 -9.31
C LYS A 45 8.54 1.69 -8.79
N ILE A 46 8.89 0.40 -8.84
CA ILE A 46 8.12 -0.68 -8.22
C ILE A 46 8.95 -1.26 -7.08
N ILE A 47 8.31 -1.49 -5.93
CA ILE A 47 8.84 -2.26 -4.80
C ILE A 47 8.04 -3.56 -4.69
N ARG A 48 8.68 -4.71 -4.79
CA ARG A 48 8.03 -6.02 -4.85
C ARG A 48 8.11 -6.71 -3.49
N VAL A 49 7.03 -6.66 -2.74
CA VAL A 49 6.96 -7.26 -1.40
C VAL A 49 6.59 -8.75 -1.53
N PRO A 50 7.46 -9.70 -1.15
CA PRO A 50 7.14 -11.13 -1.20
C PRO A 50 5.90 -11.47 -0.35
N TRP A 51 5.05 -12.41 -0.79
CA TRP A 51 3.88 -12.84 0.00
C TRP A 51 4.23 -13.24 1.43
N LYS A 52 5.38 -13.88 1.64
CA LYS A 52 5.87 -14.26 2.98
C LYS A 52 6.03 -13.08 3.95
N GLU A 53 6.31 -11.88 3.45
CA GLU A 53 6.50 -10.70 4.31
C GLU A 53 5.20 -10.23 4.97
N PHE A 54 4.06 -10.61 4.39
CA PHE A 54 2.73 -10.34 4.93
C PHE A 54 2.29 -11.36 5.98
N VAL A 55 3.04 -12.42 6.25
CA VAL A 55 2.60 -13.48 7.17
C VAL A 55 3.42 -13.41 8.45
N TRP A 56 2.76 -13.05 9.55
CA TRP A 56 3.39 -12.91 10.86
C TRP A 56 2.98 -14.06 11.79
N PHE A 57 3.96 -14.72 12.39
CA PHE A 57 3.71 -15.82 13.31
C PHE A 57 3.08 -15.32 14.61
N VAL A 58 1.97 -15.94 15.02
CA VAL A 58 1.33 -15.68 16.32
C VAL A 58 1.52 -16.89 17.22
N GLU A 59 1.04 -18.06 16.78
CA GLU A 59 1.16 -19.33 17.50
C GLU A 59 1.11 -20.53 16.51
N PRO A 60 1.43 -21.76 16.95
CA PRO A 60 1.44 -22.91 16.04
C PRO A 60 0.11 -23.08 15.29
N GLY A 61 0.17 -22.97 13.96
CA GLY A 61 -0.98 -23.10 13.08
C GLY A 61 -1.75 -21.81 12.81
N LEU A 62 -1.50 -20.74 13.56
CA LEU A 62 -2.18 -19.45 13.42
C LEU A 62 -1.18 -18.33 13.16
N CYS A 63 -1.34 -17.67 12.01
CA CYS A 63 -0.55 -16.52 11.63
C CYS A 63 -1.47 -15.32 11.38
N ALA A 64 -0.98 -14.11 11.63
CA ALA A 64 -1.66 -12.87 11.28
C ALA A 64 -1.20 -12.40 9.90
N LEU A 65 -2.07 -11.71 9.16
CA LEU A 65 -1.65 -10.96 7.98
C LEU A 65 -1.16 -9.57 8.39
N GLY A 66 -0.04 -9.12 7.83
CA GLY A 66 0.49 -7.75 7.86
C GLY A 66 -0.36 -6.76 7.05
N LEU A 67 -1.67 -7.00 6.99
CA LEU A 67 -2.67 -6.19 6.32
C LEU A 67 -3.71 -5.77 7.36
N MET A 68 -4.10 -4.50 7.28
CA MET A 68 -5.11 -3.95 8.18
C MET A 68 -5.98 -2.98 7.39
N GLU A 69 -7.30 -3.20 7.45
CA GLU A 69 -8.28 -2.25 6.95
C GLU A 69 -8.20 -0.96 7.77
N GLY A 70 -8.01 0.17 7.10
CA GLY A 70 -8.07 1.51 7.66
C GLY A 70 -9.26 2.29 7.11
N GLY A 71 -9.62 3.36 7.82
CA GLY A 71 -10.56 4.36 7.33
C GLY A 71 -9.96 5.25 6.23
N GLU A 72 -10.76 6.19 5.75
CA GLU A 72 -10.29 7.19 4.79
C GLU A 72 -9.34 8.20 5.47
N GLY A 73 -8.27 8.60 4.76
CA GLY A 73 -7.41 9.74 5.16
C GLY A 73 -5.93 9.41 5.38
N THR A 74 -5.59 8.26 5.97
CA THR A 74 -4.19 7.90 6.24
C THR A 74 -3.87 6.48 5.78
N HIS A 75 -2.79 6.34 5.02
CA HIS A 75 -2.27 5.07 4.56
C HIS A 75 -0.90 4.84 5.18
N ILE A 76 -0.69 3.63 5.70
CA ILE A 76 0.55 3.28 6.39
C ILE A 76 1.15 2.06 5.72
N LEU A 77 2.33 2.26 5.13
CA LEU A 77 3.21 1.20 4.66
C LEU A 77 4.23 0.92 5.77
N GLY A 78 3.92 -0.09 6.58
CA GLY A 78 4.67 -0.44 7.79
C GLY A 78 5.78 -1.46 7.53
N ASP A 79 6.09 -2.23 8.56
CA ASP A 79 7.16 -3.23 8.59
C ASP A 79 7.14 -4.20 7.40
N THR A 80 5.94 -4.63 6.96
CA THR A 80 5.76 -5.55 5.83
C THR A 80 6.31 -4.96 4.53
N PHE A 81 6.08 -3.68 4.28
CA PHE A 81 6.63 -2.97 3.13
C PHE A 81 8.11 -2.64 3.36
N LEU A 82 8.46 -2.13 4.55
CA LEU A 82 9.81 -1.68 4.88
C LEU A 82 10.85 -2.81 4.89
N ARG A 83 10.45 -4.07 5.09
CA ARG A 83 11.37 -5.22 4.91
C ARG A 83 11.78 -5.44 3.45
N ALA A 84 10.96 -5.04 2.49
CA ALA A 84 11.25 -5.12 1.06
C ALA A 84 11.79 -3.80 0.47
N ALA A 85 11.82 -2.71 1.25
CA ALA A 85 12.24 -1.40 0.78
C ALA A 85 13.50 -0.91 1.50
N PHE A 86 14.46 -0.41 0.73
CA PHE A 86 15.49 0.48 1.26
C PHE A 86 14.98 1.92 1.13
N VAL A 87 14.90 2.63 2.26
CA VAL A 87 14.31 3.97 2.33
C VAL A 87 15.31 4.96 2.90
N VAL A 88 15.57 6.05 2.16
CA VAL A 88 16.29 7.22 2.68
C VAL A 88 15.28 8.34 2.94
N TYR A 89 15.25 8.79 4.19
CA TYR A 89 14.40 9.90 4.63
C TYR A 89 15.21 11.20 4.58
N ASP A 90 15.04 11.98 3.51
CA ASP A 90 15.69 13.29 3.35
C ASP A 90 14.73 14.39 3.80
N GLN A 91 14.71 14.64 5.10
CA GLN A 91 13.80 15.60 5.72
C GLN A 91 14.12 17.04 5.33
N ASP A 92 15.40 17.37 5.10
CA ASP A 92 15.85 18.71 4.71
C ASP A 92 15.28 19.11 3.33
N ASN A 93 15.09 18.13 2.43
CA ASN A 93 14.53 18.33 1.10
C ASN A 93 13.10 17.82 0.93
N GLN A 94 12.46 17.34 2.01
CA GLN A 94 11.11 16.77 2.00
C GLN A 94 10.93 15.60 1.00
N ASN A 95 11.96 14.77 0.85
CA ASN A 95 11.97 13.66 -0.11
C ASN A 95 12.08 12.30 0.60
N LEU A 96 11.50 11.29 -0.05
CA LEU A 96 11.77 9.88 0.23
C LEU A 96 12.43 9.25 -0.99
N HIS A 97 13.60 8.65 -0.81
CA HIS A 97 14.24 7.86 -1.85
C HIS A 97 13.99 6.38 -1.57
N LEU A 98 13.55 5.66 -2.59
CA LEU A 98 13.12 4.26 -2.49
C LEU A 98 13.94 3.38 -3.42
N ALA A 99 14.40 2.25 -2.91
CA ALA A 99 14.93 1.14 -3.69
C ALA A 99 14.38 -0.19 -3.15
N GLU A 100 14.43 -1.23 -3.96
CA GLU A 100 14.19 -2.59 -3.45
C GLU A 100 15.28 -2.94 -2.44
N SER A 101 14.92 -3.56 -1.32
CA SER A 101 15.91 -4.01 -0.33
C SER A 101 16.65 -5.25 -0.83
N ALA A 102 17.93 -5.31 -0.49
CA ALA A 102 18.76 -6.49 -0.66
C ALA A 102 19.89 -6.43 0.36
N ASP A 103 20.34 -7.59 0.83
CA ASP A 103 21.49 -7.71 1.72
C ASP A 103 22.59 -8.51 1.02
N CYS A 104 23.70 -7.84 0.74
CA CYS A 104 24.89 -8.40 0.12
C CYS A 104 26.17 -7.85 0.78
N GLY A 105 26.06 -7.34 2.01
CA GLY A 105 27.15 -6.66 2.71
C GLY A 105 26.91 -5.16 2.87
N SER A 106 27.99 -4.38 3.02
CA SER A 106 27.91 -2.96 3.38
C SER A 106 28.84 -2.10 2.54
N ASN A 107 28.30 -1.00 2.03
CA ASN A 107 29.02 0.08 1.37
C ASN A 107 28.33 1.41 1.72
N LEU A 108 28.79 2.03 2.80
CA LEU A 108 28.12 3.20 3.38
C LEU A 108 28.51 4.47 2.61
N VAL A 109 27.52 5.18 2.10
CA VAL A 109 27.68 6.48 1.44
C VAL A 109 27.06 7.57 2.30
N ALA A 110 27.82 8.63 2.56
CA ALA A 110 27.33 9.76 3.33
C ALA A 110 26.33 10.60 2.51
N ILE A 111 25.25 11.03 3.17
CA ILE A 111 24.33 12.04 2.64
C ILE A 111 24.97 13.42 2.84
N GLY A 112 24.95 14.25 1.81
CA GLY A 112 25.50 15.60 1.85
C GLY A 112 24.65 16.59 2.64
N ARG A 113 24.82 17.88 2.38
CA ARG A 113 23.95 18.95 2.88
C ARG A 113 23.43 19.81 1.75
N GLY A 114 22.27 20.41 1.96
CA GLY A 114 21.65 21.32 1.01
C GLY A 114 20.72 20.62 0.04
N LYS A 115 20.37 21.34 -1.02
CA LYS A 115 19.44 20.87 -2.04
C LYS A 115 20.00 19.64 -2.77
N ASP A 116 19.18 18.61 -2.91
CA ASP A 116 19.49 17.37 -3.64
C ASP A 116 20.75 16.65 -3.09
N ALA A 117 20.90 16.64 -1.76
CA ALA A 117 22.08 16.14 -1.05
C ALA A 117 22.22 14.61 -1.03
N VAL A 118 21.15 13.88 -1.35
CA VAL A 118 21.18 12.42 -1.45
C VAL A 118 21.80 12.04 -2.80
N PRO A 119 22.97 11.38 -2.82
CA PRO A 119 23.61 11.00 -4.07
C PRO A 119 22.77 9.93 -4.79
N SER A 120 22.73 10.00 -6.12
CA SER A 120 22.22 8.91 -6.93
C SER A 120 23.20 7.75 -6.87
N VAL A 121 22.81 6.69 -6.16
CA VAL A 121 23.63 5.49 -5.97
C VAL A 121 22.86 4.26 -6.42
N THR A 122 23.58 3.31 -7.02
CA THR A 122 23.07 1.96 -7.27
C THR A 122 23.63 1.05 -6.19
N GLY A 123 22.78 0.22 -5.58
CA GLY A 123 23.24 -0.75 -4.58
C GLY A 123 24.17 -1.80 -5.19
N ASP A 124 25.10 -2.30 -4.39
CA ASP A 124 26.10 -3.30 -4.84
C ASP A 124 25.49 -4.70 -5.05
N CYS A 125 24.27 -4.91 -4.57
CA CYS A 125 23.60 -6.19 -4.71
C CYS A 125 23.18 -6.42 -6.16
N SER A 126 23.26 -7.67 -6.60
CA SER A 126 22.69 -8.05 -7.89
C SER A 126 21.21 -7.68 -7.91
N ALA A 127 20.77 -7.05 -8.99
CA ALA A 127 19.36 -6.72 -9.16
C ALA A 127 18.54 -8.01 -9.01
N PRO A 128 17.50 -8.01 -8.16
CA PRO A 128 16.66 -9.19 -8.03
C PRO A 128 16.04 -9.52 -9.39
N SER A 129 16.33 -10.71 -9.89
CA SER A 129 15.74 -11.22 -11.12
C SER A 129 14.33 -11.71 -10.82
N PHE A 130 13.34 -10.85 -11.07
CA PHE A 130 11.96 -11.27 -10.99
C PHE A 130 11.49 -11.69 -12.38
N PRO A 131 10.76 -12.81 -12.53
CA PRO A 131 10.01 -13.03 -13.76
C PRO A 131 9.03 -11.85 -13.93
N ASP A 132 9.07 -11.21 -15.09
CA ASP A 132 8.12 -10.15 -15.41
C ASP A 132 6.71 -10.76 -15.41
N MET A 133 5.89 -10.37 -14.42
CA MET A 133 4.46 -10.58 -14.53
C MET A 133 3.90 -9.49 -15.45
N PRO A 134 3.02 -9.83 -16.39
CA PRO A 134 2.41 -8.84 -17.26
C PRO A 134 1.71 -7.77 -16.41
N ILE A 135 2.04 -6.51 -16.65
CA ILE A 135 1.35 -5.36 -16.07
C ILE A 135 -0.13 -5.52 -16.38
N VAL A 136 -0.96 -5.70 -15.36
CA VAL A 136 -2.41 -5.64 -15.50
C VAL A 136 -2.75 -4.18 -15.74
N THR A 137 -2.91 -3.81 -17.01
CA THR A 137 -3.42 -2.50 -17.41
C THR A 137 -4.71 -2.23 -16.63
N PRO A 138 -4.84 -1.13 -15.87
CA PRO A 138 -6.10 -0.81 -15.22
C PRO A 138 -7.20 -0.72 -16.29
N ALA A 139 -8.32 -1.38 -16.06
CA ALA A 139 -9.47 -1.35 -16.96
C ALA A 139 -9.90 0.11 -17.20
N PRO A 140 -10.29 0.49 -18.43
CA PRO A 140 -10.77 1.83 -18.70
C PRO A 140 -12.00 2.11 -17.84
N THR A 141 -11.94 3.16 -17.02
CA THR A 141 -13.10 3.67 -16.29
C THR A 141 -14.17 4.06 -17.30
N THR A 142 -15.24 3.28 -17.39
CA THR A 142 -16.41 3.63 -18.19
C THR A 142 -17.05 4.86 -17.55
N SER A 143 -16.84 6.03 -18.16
CA SER A 143 -17.55 7.25 -17.82
C SER A 143 -19.03 7.04 -18.05
N PHE A 144 -19.80 6.77 -17.00
CA PHE A 144 -21.26 6.87 -17.09
C PHE A 144 -21.61 8.36 -17.23
N ALA A 145 -21.90 8.79 -18.46
CA ALA A 145 -22.54 10.06 -18.71
C ALA A 145 -23.95 10.01 -18.09
N MET A 146 -24.14 10.65 -16.93
CA MET A 146 -25.48 10.90 -16.41
C MET A 146 -26.21 11.81 -17.39
N THR A 147 -27.22 11.27 -18.05
CA THR A 147 -28.16 12.06 -18.84
C THR A 147 -28.95 12.93 -17.85
N MET A 148 -28.89 14.26 -18.03
CA MET A 148 -29.70 15.19 -17.23
C MET A 148 -31.19 14.91 -17.50
N GLY A 149 -31.83 14.19 -16.58
CA GLY A 149 -33.27 14.12 -16.48
C GLY A 149 -33.83 15.49 -16.10
N LYS A 150 -34.83 15.94 -16.85
CA LYS A 150 -35.54 17.21 -16.68
C LYS A 150 -36.05 17.36 -15.24
N MET A 151 -35.48 18.29 -14.47
CA MET A 151 -35.99 18.67 -13.15
C MET A 151 -37.36 19.34 -13.32
N THR A 152 -38.41 18.67 -12.84
CA THR A 152 -39.69 19.30 -12.51
C THR A 152 -39.57 20.05 -11.19
N THR A 153 -39.79 21.35 -11.24
CA THR A 153 -39.81 22.27 -10.10
C THR A 153 -41.06 22.02 -9.24
N SER A 154 -40.85 21.53 -8.02
CA SER A 154 -41.86 21.61 -6.94
C SER A 154 -41.44 22.68 -5.96
N VAL A 155 -42.23 23.75 -5.89
CA VAL A 155 -42.03 24.88 -4.96
C VAL A 155 -42.35 24.42 -3.54
N VAL A 156 -41.35 24.43 -2.66
CA VAL A 156 -41.55 24.25 -1.21
C VAL A 156 -41.56 25.63 -0.56
N LYS A 157 -42.65 25.98 0.13
CA LYS A 157 -42.79 27.25 0.87
C LYS A 157 -41.79 27.30 2.03
N SER A 158 -41.06 28.41 2.11
CA SER A 158 -40.14 28.73 3.20
C SER A 158 -40.89 29.06 4.50
N VAL A 159 -40.50 28.39 5.59
CA VAL A 159 -40.85 28.77 6.97
C VAL A 159 -39.64 29.48 7.57
N SER A 160 -39.81 30.73 7.98
CA SER A 160 -38.80 31.54 8.66
C SER A 160 -38.78 31.21 10.16
N VAL A 161 -37.59 30.94 10.72
CA VAL A 161 -37.37 30.87 12.17
C VAL A 161 -36.48 32.04 12.57
N SER A 162 -37.00 32.85 13.49
CA SER A 162 -36.35 34.03 14.05
C SER A 162 -35.36 33.62 15.14
N ALA A 163 -34.19 34.26 15.18
CA ALA A 163 -33.22 34.12 16.25
C ALA A 163 -33.76 34.72 17.57
N VAL A 164 -33.40 34.09 18.69
CA VAL A 164 -33.71 34.50 20.07
C VAL A 164 -32.34 34.61 20.80
N PRO A 165 -32.17 35.59 21.72
CA PRO A 165 -30.94 36.39 21.86
C PRO A 165 -29.75 35.72 22.54
#